data_AF-A0A8S2FXU6-F1
#
_entry.id   AF-A0A8S2FXU6-F1
#
_cell.length_a   1.000
_cell.length_b   1.000
_cell.length_c   1.000
_cell.angle_alpha   90.00
_cell.angle_beta   90.00
_cell.angle_gamma   90.00
#
_symmetry.space_group_name_H-M   'P 1'
#
loop_
_entity.id
_entity.type
_entity.pdbx_description
1 polymer ?
#
loop_
_entity_poly.entity_id
_entity_poly.type
_entity_poly.pdbx_seq_one_letter_code
_entity_poly.pdbx_strand_id
1 'polypeptide(L)'
;YCHLDFFTVGGGEILPILLDHVGDEIRIQGCSLIANLVQNNDHCQRIVIQSGILQKLLLILDQSENDDVRTKSLTAISALIRGYTLGQLQFQKFNGFKIVVKALSAQIPRLQLKICFLVNTLSISSQQMKKLFYENGTLDELINFYVSPTCPDPMHVVEAILSLSDAKKDVFQSLKERNNPLFDELEKKLNQRLEIVKSDAEQNDEKASIYQLLTFIQPSSSTVTTSTDSQAST
;
A
#
# COMPACT_ATOMS: atom_id res chain seq x y z
N TYR A 1 5.91 -23.86 16.14
CA TYR A 1 6.99 -24.86 16.33
C TYR A 1 7.71 -25.14 15.01
N CYS A 2 7.04 -25.62 13.95
CA CYS A 2 7.67 -25.95 12.65
C CYS A 2 8.58 -24.87 12.00
N HIS A 3 8.25 -23.56 12.08
CA HIS A 3 9.07 -22.51 11.45
C HIS A 3 10.46 -22.34 12.09
N LEU A 4 10.54 -22.51 13.42
CA LEU A 4 11.81 -22.40 14.14
C LEU A 4 12.67 -23.64 13.87
N ASP A 5 12.03 -24.81 13.80
CA ASP A 5 12.71 -26.08 13.49
C ASP A 5 13.43 -26.02 12.14
N PHE A 6 12.86 -25.32 11.16
CA PHE A 6 13.52 -25.09 9.86
C PHE A 6 14.88 -24.39 10.00
N PHE A 7 14.98 -23.37 10.86
CA PHE A 7 16.24 -22.67 11.08
C PHE A 7 17.20 -23.43 11.97
N THR A 8 16.70 -24.17 12.97
CA THR A 8 17.57 -24.94 13.88
C THR A 8 18.27 -26.11 13.17
N VAL A 9 17.66 -26.68 12.14
CA VAL A 9 18.28 -27.73 11.30
C VAL A 9 19.15 -27.17 10.16
N GLY A 10 19.43 -25.86 10.14
CA GLY A 10 20.27 -25.22 9.12
C GLY A 10 19.57 -24.84 7.81
N GLY A 11 18.24 -24.98 7.73
CA GLY A 11 17.47 -24.65 6.51
C GLY A 11 17.60 -23.20 6.04
N GLY A 12 18.01 -22.29 6.92
CA GLY A 12 18.27 -20.88 6.55
C GLY A 12 19.32 -20.72 5.45
N GLU A 13 20.29 -21.64 5.35
CA GLU A 13 21.38 -21.60 4.37
C GLU A 13 20.89 -21.80 2.93
N ILE A 14 19.74 -22.44 2.73
CA ILE A 14 19.18 -22.68 1.40
C ILE A 14 18.43 -21.46 0.86
N LEU A 15 18.00 -20.53 1.72
CA LEU A 15 17.16 -19.40 1.30
C LEU A 15 17.83 -18.50 0.24
N PRO A 16 19.11 -18.08 0.38
CA PRO A 16 19.80 -17.34 -0.67
C PRO A 16 19.90 -18.14 -1.98
N ILE A 17 20.15 -19.45 -1.90
CA ILE A 17 20.30 -20.35 -3.05
C ILE A 17 19.01 -20.41 -3.85
N LEU A 18 17.86 -20.51 -3.17
CA LEU A 18 16.54 -20.51 -3.82
C LEU A 18 16.23 -19.18 -4.50
N LEU A 19 16.63 -18.06 -3.88
CA LEU A 19 16.40 -16.72 -4.42
C LEU A 19 17.29 -16.39 -5.63
N ASP A 20 18.50 -16.94 -5.68
CA ASP A 20 19.45 -16.73 -6.79
C ASP A 20 19.33 -17.80 -7.90
N HIS A 21 18.37 -18.72 -7.77
CA HIS A 21 18.20 -19.82 -8.72
C HIS A 21 17.76 -19.33 -10.11
N VAL A 22 18.28 -19.95 -11.18
CA VAL A 22 17.99 -19.56 -12.58
C VAL A 22 16.51 -19.72 -12.97
N GLY A 23 15.84 -20.73 -12.43
CA GLY A 23 14.42 -21.01 -12.70
C GLY A 23 13.46 -20.17 -11.86
N ASP A 24 12.55 -19.45 -12.53
CA ASP A 24 11.54 -18.56 -11.94
C ASP A 24 10.66 -19.26 -10.91
N GLU A 25 10.24 -20.51 -11.20
CA GLU A 25 9.40 -21.30 -10.31
C GLU A 25 10.08 -21.55 -8.96
N ILE A 26 11.39 -21.83 -8.96
CA ILE A 26 12.15 -22.03 -7.73
C ILE A 26 12.28 -20.74 -6.95
N ARG A 27 12.50 -19.59 -7.62
CA ARG A 27 12.50 -18.28 -6.95
C ARG A 27 11.14 -17.93 -6.35
N ILE A 28 10.05 -18.26 -7.05
CA ILE A 28 8.66 -18.13 -6.57
C ILE A 28 8.43 -18.95 -5.29
N GLN A 29 8.87 -20.22 -5.30
CA GLN A 29 8.77 -21.09 -4.12
C GLN A 29 9.66 -20.61 -2.98
N GLY A 30 10.88 -20.14 -3.29
CA GLY A 30 11.80 -19.54 -2.31
C GLY A 30 11.20 -18.33 -1.61
N CYS A 31 10.63 -17.39 -2.38
CA CYS A 31 9.91 -16.24 -1.83
C CYS A 31 8.70 -16.67 -0.97
N SER A 32 7.93 -17.66 -1.44
CA SER A 32 6.76 -18.17 -0.72
C SER A 32 7.15 -18.85 0.60
N LEU A 33 8.23 -19.63 0.60
CA LEU A 33 8.79 -20.25 1.79
C LEU A 33 9.20 -19.19 2.81
N ILE A 34 9.94 -18.16 2.39
CA ILE A 34 10.36 -17.07 3.27
C ILE A 34 9.14 -16.37 3.87
N ALA A 35 8.13 -16.04 3.05
CA ALA A 35 6.90 -15.41 3.53
C ALA A 35 6.23 -16.25 4.62
N ASN A 36 6.11 -17.57 4.42
CA ASN A 36 5.50 -18.48 5.38
C ASN A 36 6.32 -18.63 6.67
N LEU A 37 7.66 -18.64 6.58
CA LEU A 37 8.52 -18.76 7.76
C LEU A 37 8.42 -17.57 8.70
N VAL A 38 8.26 -16.36 8.14
CA VAL A 38 8.37 -15.10 8.90
C VAL A 38 7.03 -14.46 9.22
N GLN A 39 5.94 -14.92 8.60
CA GLN A 39 4.62 -14.35 8.79
C GLN A 39 4.21 -14.37 10.27
N ASN A 40 4.02 -13.16 10.84
CA ASN A 40 3.63 -12.95 12.23
C ASN A 40 4.56 -13.68 13.24
N ASN A 41 5.86 -13.75 12.93
CA ASN A 41 6.85 -14.43 13.75
C ASN A 41 8.14 -13.60 13.89
N ASP A 42 8.19 -12.74 14.89
CA ASP A 42 9.31 -11.84 15.20
C ASP A 42 10.67 -12.55 15.29
N HIS A 43 10.70 -13.80 15.78
CA HIS A 43 11.95 -14.54 15.89
C HIS A 43 12.48 -14.93 14.51
N CYS A 44 11.62 -15.45 13.63
CA CYS A 44 11.99 -15.81 12.27
C CYS A 44 12.26 -14.55 11.42
N GLN A 45 11.46 -13.49 11.59
CA GLN A 45 11.72 -12.18 10.97
C GLN A 45 13.12 -11.68 11.34
N ARG A 46 13.49 -11.74 12.63
CA ARG A 46 14.82 -11.34 13.09
C ARG A 46 15.93 -12.13 12.41
N ILE A 47 15.84 -13.46 12.39
CA ILE A 47 16.85 -14.33 11.75
C ILE A 47 17.00 -13.95 10.28
N VAL A 48 15.90 -13.90 9.53
CA VAL A 48 15.93 -13.62 8.09
C VAL A 48 16.44 -12.21 7.77
N ILE A 49 16.10 -11.21 8.59
CA ILE A 49 16.62 -9.85 8.46
C ILE A 49 18.13 -9.79 8.71
N GLN A 50 18.62 -10.49 9.73
CA GLN A 50 20.05 -10.57 10.05
C GLN A 50 20.86 -11.28 8.95
N SER A 51 20.25 -12.24 8.25
CA SER A 51 20.87 -12.93 7.12
C SER A 51 20.93 -12.13 5.82
N GLY A 52 20.47 -10.86 5.80
CA GLY A 52 20.52 -9.99 4.62
C GLY A 52 19.53 -10.32 3.50
N ILE A 53 18.59 -11.25 3.74
CA ILE A 53 17.61 -11.71 2.75
C ILE A 53 16.69 -10.57 2.28
N LEU A 54 16.36 -9.60 3.15
CA LEU A 54 15.53 -8.46 2.76
C LEU A 54 16.13 -7.67 1.58
N GLN A 55 17.45 -7.48 1.55
CA GLN A 55 18.10 -6.78 0.45
C GLN A 55 17.96 -7.56 -0.87
N LYS A 56 18.08 -8.89 -0.82
CA LYS A 56 17.87 -9.78 -1.99
C LYS A 56 16.43 -9.72 -2.49
N LEU A 57 15.45 -9.77 -1.59
CA LEU A 57 14.04 -9.65 -1.97
C LEU A 57 13.74 -8.30 -2.62
N LEU A 58 14.28 -7.20 -2.07
CA LEU A 58 14.15 -5.87 -2.66
C LEU A 58 14.75 -5.80 -4.07
N LEU A 59 15.92 -6.42 -4.27
CA LEU A 59 16.56 -6.52 -5.59
C LEU A 59 15.67 -7.29 -6.59
N ILE A 60 15.11 -8.42 -6.16
CA ILE A 60 14.20 -9.24 -6.98
C ILE A 60 12.95 -8.44 -7.37
N LEU A 61 12.36 -7.70 -6.44
CA LEU A 61 11.19 -6.86 -6.71
C LEU A 61 11.50 -5.79 -7.76
N ASP A 62 12.71 -5.23 -7.72
CA ASP A 62 13.15 -4.14 -8.61
C ASP A 62 13.57 -4.63 -10.00
N GLN A 63 14.20 -5.81 -10.09
CA GLN A 63 14.94 -6.22 -11.30
C GLN A 63 14.41 -7.47 -11.99
N SER A 64 13.58 -8.29 -11.35
CA SER A 64 13.06 -9.51 -11.98
C SER A 64 12.20 -9.17 -13.19
N GLU A 65 12.41 -9.86 -14.32
CA GLU A 65 11.56 -9.75 -15.51
C GLU A 65 10.25 -10.53 -15.38
N ASN A 66 10.20 -11.47 -14.43
CA ASN A 66 9.01 -12.28 -14.16
C ASN A 66 8.12 -11.63 -13.09
N ASP A 67 6.88 -11.31 -13.46
CA ASP A 67 5.90 -10.64 -12.59
C ASP A 67 5.46 -11.47 -11.38
N ASP A 68 5.37 -12.79 -11.52
CA ASP A 68 5.03 -13.68 -10.40
C ASP A 68 6.16 -13.74 -9.37
N VAL A 69 7.42 -13.76 -9.83
CA VAL A 69 8.61 -13.65 -8.96
C VAL A 69 8.58 -12.32 -8.20
N ARG A 70 8.31 -11.19 -8.87
CA ARG A 70 8.17 -9.87 -8.21
C ARG A 70 7.05 -9.87 -7.18
N THR A 71 5.88 -10.40 -7.56
CA THR A 71 4.69 -10.49 -6.70
C THR A 71 4.92 -11.32 -5.44
N LYS A 72 5.64 -12.44 -5.58
CA LYS A 72 6.01 -13.30 -4.45
C LYS A 72 7.11 -12.68 -3.59
N SER A 73 8.09 -12.03 -4.20
CA SER A 73 9.09 -11.26 -3.45
C SER A 73 8.45 -10.18 -2.59
N LEU A 74 7.51 -9.40 -3.15
CA LEU A 74 6.75 -8.42 -2.38
C LEU A 74 5.96 -9.06 -1.23
N THR A 75 5.39 -10.25 -1.44
CA THR A 75 4.69 -10.98 -0.38
C THR A 75 5.63 -11.34 0.77
N ALA A 76 6.85 -11.78 0.48
CA ALA A 76 7.88 -12.04 1.48
C ALA A 76 8.34 -10.77 2.20
N ILE A 77 8.58 -9.68 1.46
CA ILE A 77 8.92 -8.36 2.04
C ILE A 77 7.82 -7.90 3.00
N SER A 78 6.56 -7.98 2.58
CA SER A 78 5.39 -7.64 3.39
C SER A 78 5.32 -8.48 4.67
N ALA A 79 5.57 -9.79 4.60
CA ALA A 79 5.62 -10.65 5.78
C ALA A 79 6.79 -10.30 6.72
N LEU A 80 7.93 -9.86 6.20
CA LEU A 80 9.13 -9.52 6.99
C LEU A 80 9.00 -8.23 7.80
N ILE A 81 8.26 -7.24 7.30
CA ILE A 81 8.28 -5.88 7.85
C ILE A 81 6.99 -5.48 8.55
N ARG A 82 5.87 -6.17 8.28
CA ARG A 82 4.62 -5.94 9.02
C ARG A 82 4.77 -6.41 10.46
N GLY A 83 4.34 -5.56 11.39
CA GLY A 83 4.42 -5.83 12.83
C GLY A 83 5.83 -5.84 13.42
N TYR A 84 6.88 -5.57 12.62
CA TYR A 84 8.27 -5.74 13.05
C TYR A 84 9.13 -4.51 12.80
N THR A 85 9.32 -3.69 13.85
CA THR A 85 10.01 -2.39 13.78
C THR A 85 11.43 -2.48 13.25
N LEU A 86 12.22 -3.48 13.66
CA LEU A 86 13.59 -3.65 13.16
C LEU A 86 13.62 -3.98 11.66
N GLY A 87 12.64 -4.75 11.17
CA GLY A 87 12.46 -5.01 9.75
C GLY A 87 12.13 -3.74 8.97
N GLN A 88 11.27 -2.87 9.52
CA GLN A 88 10.94 -1.57 8.92
C GLN A 88 12.16 -0.63 8.87
N LEU A 89 12.97 -0.59 9.93
CA LEU A 89 14.22 0.20 9.93
C LEU A 89 15.20 -0.29 8.87
N GLN A 90 15.34 -1.61 8.71
CA GLN A 90 16.20 -2.18 7.68
C GLN A 90 15.64 -1.92 6.27
N PHE A 91 14.32 -2.00 6.10
CA PHE A 91 13.64 -1.64 4.86
C PHE A 91 13.89 -0.17 4.49
N GLN A 92 13.81 0.75 5.45
CA GLN A 92 14.15 2.15 5.24
C GLN A 92 15.63 2.33 4.88
N LYS A 93 16.55 1.64 5.58
CA LYS A 93 17.99 1.69 5.29
C LYS A 93 18.31 1.33 3.84
N PHE A 94 17.57 0.39 3.26
CA PHE A 94 17.72 -0.02 1.86
C PHE A 94 16.86 0.77 0.87
N ASN A 95 16.27 1.90 1.27
CA ASN A 95 15.35 2.70 0.45
C ASN A 95 14.18 1.87 -0.12
N GLY A 96 13.71 0.87 0.62
CA GLY A 96 12.69 -0.06 0.15
C GLY A 96 11.39 0.61 -0.28
N PHE A 97 11.04 1.76 0.31
CA PHE A 97 9.88 2.56 -0.10
C PHE A 97 9.98 3.02 -1.57
N LYS A 98 11.16 3.44 -2.05
CA LYS A 98 11.34 3.84 -3.45
C LYS A 98 11.15 2.66 -4.40
N ILE A 99 11.63 1.49 -4.02
CA ILE A 99 11.48 0.26 -4.80
C ILE A 99 9.99 -0.14 -4.87
N VAL A 100 9.28 -0.06 -3.75
CA VAL A 100 7.83 -0.33 -3.68
C VAL A 100 7.04 0.68 -4.53
N VAL A 101 7.34 1.97 -4.45
CA VAL A 101 6.68 3.00 -5.27
C VAL A 101 6.95 2.78 -6.75
N LYS A 102 8.19 2.49 -7.16
CA LYS A 102 8.51 2.14 -8.54
C LYS A 102 7.75 0.90 -9.02
N ALA A 103 7.59 -0.11 -8.15
CA ALA A 103 6.82 -1.30 -8.46
C ALA A 103 5.31 -1.03 -8.59
N LEU A 104 4.78 -0.04 -7.87
CA LEU A 104 3.38 0.41 -7.99
C LEU A 104 3.12 1.02 -9.38
N SER A 105 4.11 1.66 -9.99
CA SER A 105 3.99 2.23 -11.35
C SER A 105 4.11 1.21 -12.48
N ALA A 106 4.44 -0.06 -12.18
CA ALA A 106 4.74 -1.08 -13.19
C ALA A 106 3.51 -1.67 -13.92
N GLN A 107 2.29 -1.19 -13.65
CA GLN A 107 1.04 -1.62 -14.29
C GLN A 107 0.76 -3.14 -14.20
N ILE A 108 1.13 -3.77 -13.08
CA ILE A 108 0.85 -5.20 -12.80
C ILE A 108 -0.23 -5.27 -11.71
N PRO A 109 -1.52 -5.45 -12.04
CA PRO A 109 -2.61 -5.24 -11.07
C PRO A 109 -2.50 -6.08 -9.80
N ARG A 110 -2.06 -7.34 -9.92
CA ARG A 110 -1.86 -8.23 -8.76
C ARG A 110 -0.75 -7.75 -7.81
N LEU A 111 0.32 -7.19 -8.38
CA LEU A 111 1.42 -6.61 -7.62
C LEU A 111 0.97 -5.30 -6.97
N GLN A 112 0.31 -4.42 -7.73
CA GLN A 112 -0.20 -3.12 -7.28
C GLN A 112 -1.17 -3.28 -6.11
N LEU A 113 -2.11 -4.23 -6.15
CA LEU A 113 -3.01 -4.52 -5.02
C LEU A 113 -2.27 -4.92 -3.75
N LYS A 114 -1.25 -5.77 -3.86
CA LYS A 114 -0.41 -6.17 -2.72
C LYS A 114 0.38 -4.99 -2.16
N ILE A 115 0.80 -4.05 -3.02
CA ILE A 115 1.44 -2.80 -2.59
C ILE A 115 0.44 -1.93 -1.84
N CYS A 116 -0.78 -1.74 -2.36
CA CYS A 116 -1.83 -0.96 -1.69
C CYS A 116 -2.08 -1.50 -0.28
N PHE A 117 -2.25 -2.82 -0.15
CA PHE A 117 -2.42 -3.47 1.14
C PHE A 117 -1.22 -3.24 2.08
N LEU A 118 0.02 -3.37 1.57
CA LEU A 118 1.23 -3.13 2.36
C LEU A 118 1.33 -1.67 2.83
N VAL A 119 1.12 -0.71 1.93
CA VAL A 119 1.17 0.72 2.22
C VAL A 119 0.12 1.08 3.25
N ASN A 120 -1.13 0.62 3.08
CA ASN A 120 -2.20 0.82 4.05
C ASN A 120 -1.80 0.29 5.44
N THR A 121 -1.39 -0.98 5.50
CA THR A 121 -1.02 -1.66 6.76
C THR A 121 0.11 -0.93 7.50
N LEU A 122 1.16 -0.53 6.78
CA LEU A 122 2.31 0.15 7.39
C LEU A 122 2.01 1.60 7.76
N SER A 123 1.17 2.28 6.99
CA SER A 123 0.78 3.67 7.27
C SER A 123 -0.11 3.78 8.49
N ILE A 124 -1.01 2.81 8.70
CA ILE A 124 -1.84 2.72 9.92
C ILE A 124 -0.98 2.41 11.14
N SER A 125 -0.03 1.47 11.02
CA SER A 125 0.74 0.98 12.16
C SER A 125 1.98 1.81 12.50
N SER A 126 2.48 2.66 11.60
CA SER A 126 3.72 3.42 11.79
C SER A 126 3.66 4.80 11.14
N GLN A 127 3.68 5.84 11.97
CA GLN A 127 3.72 7.24 11.49
C GLN A 127 4.98 7.55 10.68
N GLN A 128 6.10 6.92 11.03
CA GLN A 128 7.35 7.05 10.26
C GLN A 128 7.20 6.45 8.87
N MET A 129 6.60 5.26 8.75
CA MET A 129 6.35 4.64 7.44
C MET A 129 5.34 5.45 6.62
N LYS A 130 4.25 5.92 7.25
CA LYS A 130 3.27 6.82 6.61
C LYS A 130 3.96 8.04 6.00
N LYS A 131 4.79 8.73 6.79
CA LYS A 131 5.57 9.89 6.34
C LYS A 131 6.49 9.55 5.16
N LEU A 132 7.23 8.46 5.25
CA LEU A 132 8.15 8.04 4.17
C LEU A 132 7.42 7.74 2.86
N PHE A 133 6.30 7.01 2.91
CA PHE A 133 5.51 6.76 1.70
C PHE A 133 4.96 8.06 1.12
N TYR A 134 4.39 8.92 1.95
CA TYR A 134 3.85 10.20 1.51
C TYR A 134 4.92 11.09 0.85
N GLU A 135 6.06 11.30 1.49
CA GLU A 135 7.16 12.15 0.99
C GLU A 135 7.80 11.63 -0.31
N ASN A 136 7.57 10.36 -0.66
CA ASN A 136 8.09 9.74 -1.87
C ASN A 136 7.03 9.54 -2.97
N GLY A 137 5.95 10.32 -2.94
CA GLY A 137 4.98 10.37 -4.04
C GLY A 137 4.03 9.16 -4.12
N THR A 138 3.95 8.34 -3.06
CA THR A 138 3.11 7.13 -3.06
C THR A 138 1.63 7.47 -3.27
N LEU A 139 1.16 8.60 -2.75
CA LEU A 139 -0.23 9.01 -2.89
C LEU A 139 -0.63 9.22 -4.36
N ASP A 140 0.21 9.90 -5.13
CA ASP A 140 -0.05 10.15 -6.55
C ASP A 140 -0.10 8.84 -7.34
N GLU A 141 0.80 7.90 -7.06
CA GLU A 141 0.81 6.57 -7.69
C GLU A 141 -0.40 5.71 -7.31
N LEU A 142 -0.88 5.80 -6.06
CA LEU A 142 -2.11 5.12 -5.64
C LEU A 142 -3.34 5.71 -6.34
N ILE A 143 -3.40 7.03 -6.50
CA ILE A 143 -4.48 7.70 -7.25
C ILE A 143 -4.43 7.28 -8.72
N ASN A 144 -3.24 7.29 -9.35
CA ASN A 144 -3.04 6.81 -10.73
C ASN A 144 -3.56 5.38 -10.91
N PHE A 145 -3.19 4.47 -9.99
CA PHE A 145 -3.68 3.10 -10.03
C PHE A 145 -5.19 3.03 -9.83
N TYR A 146 -5.73 3.79 -8.87
CA TYR A 146 -7.16 3.83 -8.60
C TYR A 146 -7.94 4.28 -9.82
N VAL A 147 -7.53 5.34 -10.53
CA VAL A 147 -8.25 5.87 -11.69
C VAL A 147 -8.14 4.97 -12.91
N SER A 148 -7.05 4.20 -13.04
CA SER A 148 -6.82 3.25 -14.14
C SER A 148 -7.98 2.26 -14.35
N PRO A 149 -8.33 1.92 -15.61
CA PRO A 149 -9.34 0.90 -15.91
C PRO A 149 -8.92 -0.51 -15.48
N THR A 150 -7.63 -0.74 -15.21
CA THR A 150 -7.10 -2.06 -14.83
C THR A 150 -7.22 -2.39 -13.35
N CYS A 151 -7.71 -1.45 -12.51
CA CYS A 151 -7.90 -1.66 -11.08
C CYS A 151 -9.07 -2.62 -10.81
N PRO A 152 -8.83 -3.85 -10.32
CA PRO A 152 -9.87 -4.87 -10.22
C PRO A 152 -10.63 -4.83 -8.90
N ASP A 153 -10.01 -4.34 -7.82
CA ASP A 153 -10.60 -4.21 -6.49
C ASP A 153 -10.23 -2.83 -5.89
N PRO A 154 -11.19 -1.89 -5.86
CA PRO A 154 -10.93 -0.54 -5.39
C PRO A 154 -10.81 -0.43 -3.86
N MET A 155 -11.36 -1.35 -3.07
CA MET A 155 -11.50 -1.15 -1.62
C MET A 155 -10.14 -0.93 -0.94
N HIS A 156 -9.20 -1.85 -1.16
CA HIS A 156 -7.84 -1.73 -0.60
C HIS A 156 -7.06 -0.55 -1.15
N VAL A 157 -7.40 -0.07 -2.35
CA VAL A 157 -6.77 1.11 -2.96
C VAL A 157 -7.31 2.38 -2.31
N VAL A 158 -8.63 2.48 -2.12
CA VAL A 158 -9.31 3.56 -1.41
C VAL A 158 -8.80 3.69 0.01
N GLU A 159 -8.69 2.58 0.74
CA GLU A 159 -8.14 2.57 2.10
C GLU A 159 -6.68 3.04 2.13
N ALA A 160 -5.85 2.60 1.17
CA ALA A 160 -4.47 3.05 1.07
C ALA A 160 -4.36 4.56 0.80
N ILE A 161 -5.16 5.10 -0.13
CA ILE A 161 -5.24 6.54 -0.40
C ILE A 161 -5.66 7.27 0.88
N LEU A 162 -6.72 6.82 1.55
CA LEU A 162 -7.22 7.42 2.78
C LEU A 162 -6.17 7.41 3.90
N SER A 163 -5.44 6.31 4.06
CA SER A 163 -4.39 6.17 5.08
C SER A 163 -3.20 7.13 4.92
N LEU A 164 -2.98 7.63 3.70
CA LEU A 164 -1.96 8.64 3.38
C LEU A 164 -2.52 10.06 3.29
N SER A 165 -3.84 10.20 3.17
CA SER A 165 -4.53 11.48 3.00
C SER A 165 -4.44 12.38 4.23
N ASP A 166 -4.31 11.78 5.41
CA ASP A 166 -4.13 12.48 6.69
C ASP A 166 -2.65 12.73 7.04
N ALA A 167 -1.70 12.31 6.20
CA ALA A 167 -0.27 12.45 6.46
C ALA A 167 0.20 13.92 6.51
N LYS A 168 -0.54 14.83 5.87
CA LYS A 168 -0.30 16.28 5.92
C LYS A 168 -1.66 16.99 5.98
N LYS A 169 -1.70 18.16 6.62
CA LYS A 169 -2.86 19.06 6.48
C LYS A 169 -2.92 19.52 5.02
N ASP A 170 -4.12 19.54 4.44
CA ASP A 170 -4.38 20.12 3.12
C ASP A 170 -3.75 19.35 1.93
N VAL A 171 -3.57 18.03 2.05
CA VAL A 171 -3.05 17.15 0.97
C VAL A 171 -3.86 17.33 -0.31
N PHE A 172 -5.18 17.22 -0.24
CA PHE A 172 -6.06 17.30 -1.40
C PHE A 172 -6.22 18.72 -1.92
N GLN A 173 -6.16 19.73 -1.05
CA GLN A 173 -6.10 21.12 -1.47
C GLN A 173 -4.81 21.38 -2.28
N SER A 174 -3.68 20.84 -1.85
CA SER A 174 -2.41 20.90 -2.59
C SER A 174 -2.49 20.19 -3.95
N LEU A 175 -3.25 19.08 -4.05
CA LEU A 175 -3.48 18.38 -5.32
C LEU A 175 -4.37 19.20 -6.26
N LYS A 176 -5.43 19.81 -5.72
CA LYS A 176 -6.36 20.69 -6.44
C LYS A 176 -5.67 21.94 -6.97
N GLU A 177 -4.85 22.60 -6.15
CA GLU A 177 -4.12 23.83 -6.51
C GLU A 177 -3.09 23.63 -7.62
N ARG A 178 -2.62 22.39 -7.82
CA ARG A 178 -1.71 22.04 -8.92
C ARG A 178 -2.43 21.93 -10.28
N ASN A 179 -3.75 22.15 -10.36
CA ASN A 179 -4.57 21.85 -11.54
C ASN A 179 -4.27 20.45 -12.10
N ASN A 180 -4.05 19.49 -11.20
CA ASN A 180 -3.70 18.15 -11.61
C ASN A 180 -4.98 17.42 -12.06
N PRO A 181 -5.09 16.96 -13.33
CA PRO A 181 -6.27 16.25 -13.81
C PRO A 181 -6.57 14.98 -12.99
N LEU A 182 -5.57 14.43 -12.29
CA LEU A 182 -5.76 13.29 -11.37
C LEU A 182 -6.74 13.59 -10.22
N PHE A 183 -6.85 14.85 -9.80
CA PHE A 183 -7.80 15.23 -8.75
C PHE A 183 -9.25 15.08 -9.23
N ASP A 184 -9.55 15.59 -10.42
CA ASP A 184 -10.89 15.52 -11.02
C ASP A 184 -11.27 14.07 -11.37
N GLU A 185 -10.30 13.28 -11.86
CA GLU A 185 -10.51 11.86 -12.15
C GLU A 185 -10.75 11.02 -10.89
N LEU A 186 -10.03 11.31 -9.80
CA LEU A 186 -10.24 10.68 -8.50
C LEU A 186 -11.66 10.95 -7.99
N GLU A 187 -12.06 12.23 -7.95
CA GLU A 187 -13.39 12.63 -7.49
C GLU A 187 -14.49 11.97 -8.32
N LYS A 188 -14.35 11.99 -9.66
CA LYS A 188 -15.31 11.34 -10.56
C LYS A 188 -15.42 9.84 -10.29
N LYS A 189 -14.29 9.13 -10.15
CA LYS A 189 -14.30 7.68 -9.94
C LYS A 189 -14.83 7.29 -8.56
N LEU A 190 -14.51 8.07 -7.51
CA LEU A 190 -15.08 7.88 -6.17
C LEU A 190 -16.61 8.03 -6.18
N ASN A 191 -17.14 9.07 -6.83
CA ASN A 191 -18.59 9.26 -6.96
C ASN A 191 -19.26 8.11 -7.74
N GLN A 192 -18.66 7.66 -8.85
CA GLN A 192 -19.16 6.51 -9.60
C GLN A 192 -19.16 5.23 -8.75
N ARG A 193 -18.09 5.00 -7.97
CA ARG A 193 -18.01 3.83 -7.09
C ARG A 193 -19.03 3.91 -5.96
N LEU A 194 -19.23 5.09 -5.37
CA LEU A 194 -20.24 5.31 -4.33
C LEU A 194 -21.65 4.93 -4.80
N GLU A 195 -21.99 5.30 -6.04
CA GLU A 195 -23.28 4.95 -6.66
C GLU A 195 -23.50 3.44 -6.82
N ILE A 196 -22.42 2.68 -7.03
CA ILE A 196 -22.46 1.22 -7.13
C ILE A 196 -22.62 0.60 -5.74
N VAL A 197 -21.82 1.06 -4.77
CA VAL A 197 -21.76 0.41 -3.47
C VAL A 197 -22.90 0.82 -2.55
N LYS A 198 -23.49 2.02 -2.70
CA LYS A 198 -24.48 2.61 -1.76
C LYS A 198 -25.64 1.68 -1.37
N SER A 199 -26.12 0.84 -2.29
CA SER A 199 -27.24 -0.09 -2.05
C SER A 199 -26.82 -1.43 -1.43
N ASP A 200 -25.52 -1.72 -1.36
CA ASP A 200 -24.98 -2.99 -0.86
C ASP A 200 -24.56 -2.87 0.60
N ALA A 201 -25.28 -3.53 1.51
CA ALA A 201 -24.98 -3.50 2.94
C ALA A 201 -23.65 -4.20 3.30
N GLU A 202 -23.13 -5.08 2.43
CA GLU A 202 -21.87 -5.79 2.66
C GLU A 202 -20.64 -4.88 2.43
N GLN A 203 -20.81 -3.75 1.73
CA GLN A 203 -19.73 -2.82 1.39
C GLN A 203 -19.71 -1.55 2.26
N ASN A 204 -20.13 -1.66 3.53
CA ASN A 204 -20.20 -0.50 4.42
C ASN A 204 -18.83 0.11 4.74
N ASP A 205 -17.78 -0.70 4.87
CA ASP A 205 -16.43 -0.21 5.15
C ASP A 205 -15.84 0.55 3.96
N GLU A 206 -16.08 0.05 2.74
CA GLU A 206 -15.68 0.74 1.51
C GLU A 206 -16.42 2.08 1.38
N LYS A 207 -17.74 2.11 1.62
CA LYS A 207 -18.53 3.36 1.63
C LYS A 207 -17.97 4.39 2.60
N ALA A 208 -17.69 3.98 3.84
CA ALA A 208 -17.18 4.87 4.86
C ALA A 208 -15.87 5.52 4.41
N SER A 209 -14.98 4.72 3.82
CA SER A 209 -13.70 5.20 3.30
C SER A 209 -13.87 6.17 2.13
N ILE A 210 -14.79 5.88 1.19
CA ILE A 210 -15.11 6.77 0.06
C ILE A 210 -15.69 8.10 0.56
N TYR A 211 -16.66 8.06 1.48
CA TYR A 211 -17.23 9.28 2.06
C TYR A 211 -16.16 10.14 2.74
N GLN A 212 -15.28 9.52 3.51
CA GLN A 212 -14.21 10.25 4.18
C GLN A 212 -13.22 10.88 3.19
N LEU A 213 -12.89 10.21 2.08
CA LEU A 213 -12.09 10.82 1.02
C LEU A 213 -12.81 12.00 0.37
N LEU A 214 -14.11 11.87 0.07
CA LEU A 214 -14.89 12.94 -0.53
C LEU A 214 -14.98 14.17 0.38
N THR A 215 -15.06 14.01 1.71
CA THR A 215 -15.03 15.17 2.62
C THR A 215 -13.68 15.90 2.63
N PHE A 216 -12.58 15.18 2.40
CA PHE A 216 -11.27 15.82 2.23
C PHE A 216 -11.13 16.54 0.87
N ILE A 217 -11.75 16.02 -0.20
CA ILE A 217 -11.73 16.58 -1.56
C ILE A 217 -12.64 17.81 -1.66
N GLN A 218 -13.81 17.74 -1.03
CA GLN A 218 -14.82 18.79 -0.96
C GLN A 218 -15.00 19.25 0.50
N PRO A 219 -14.00 19.91 1.11
CA PRO A 219 -14.21 20.51 2.42
C PRO A 219 -15.34 21.51 2.25
N SER A 220 -16.47 21.24 2.93
CA SER A 220 -17.75 21.92 2.77
C SER A 220 -17.55 23.39 2.47
N SER A 221 -18.00 23.83 1.28
CA SER A 221 -18.16 25.25 0.98
C SER A 221 -18.87 25.88 2.18
N SER A 222 -18.17 26.84 2.79
CA SER A 222 -18.62 27.55 3.96
C SER A 222 -20.01 28.14 3.70
N THR A 223 -20.94 27.81 4.60
CA THR A 223 -22.18 28.52 4.91
C THR A 223 -22.09 30.04 4.69
N VAL A 224 -22.77 30.58 3.67
CA VAL A 224 -23.45 31.90 3.56
C VAL A 224 -24.34 31.77 2.31
N THR A 225 -25.66 31.91 2.28
CA THR A 225 -26.60 32.81 2.96
C THR A 225 -27.82 32.06 3.50
N THR A 226 -28.06 32.20 4.79
CA THR A 226 -29.40 32.12 5.36
C THR A 226 -30.29 33.15 4.68
N SER A 227 -31.37 32.66 4.08
CA SER A 227 -32.63 33.38 3.97
C SER A 227 -33.04 33.93 5.34
N THR A 228 -33.05 35.24 5.48
CA THR A 228 -33.92 35.92 6.44
C THR A 228 -34.86 36.81 5.64
N ASP A 229 -35.93 36.20 5.16
CA ASP A 229 -37.21 36.88 5.08
C ASP A 229 -37.79 36.93 6.49
N SER A 230 -37.85 38.13 7.06
CA SER A 230 -38.89 38.54 8.00
C SER A 230 -39.11 40.03 7.77
N GLN A 231 -40.13 40.41 7.01
CA GLN A 231 -41.38 40.90 7.60
C GLN A 231 -41.16 41.78 8.82
N ALA A 232 -41.24 43.10 8.60
CA ALA A 232 -41.78 44.03 9.58
C ALA A 232 -42.65 45.04 8.83
N SER A 233 -43.96 44.80 8.92
CA SER A 233 -44.99 45.79 8.65
C SER A 233 -44.95 46.85 9.74
N THR A 234 -44.76 48.13 9.39
CA THR A 234 -45.63 49.25 9.81
C THR A 234 -45.33 50.47 8.96
#